data_AF-A0A257LR02-F1
#
_entry.id   AF-A0A257LR02-F1
#
_cell.length_a   1.000
_cell.length_b   1.000
_cell.length_c   1.000
_cell.angle_alpha   90.00
_cell.angle_beta   90.00
_cell.angle_gamma   90.00
#
_symmetry.space_group_name_H-M   'P 1'
#
loop_
_entity.id
_entity.type
_entity.pdbx_description
1 polymer ?
#
loop_
_entity_poly.entity_id
_entity_poly.type
_entity_poly.pdbx_seq_one_letter_code
_entity_poly.pdbx_strand_id
1 'polypeptide(L)'
;SNRAINIQSNTANTNGGIIENTVSGQTLTLSGGVTIGGTGTTPSLQLIGAGDGVMSGIIAGTGLTLAKSGAGTWTLPGVNTYTGTTTVTAGTLRATTSASALGAGALSLGGGTLQLANDTGLAFNRNTTVTATSTISSDRLTTGAGVTHTLGTLSIGAFTLNVNPGANATSGTGGITFGAATLTGAANLAPAASSQLTVAGVTMGANVLTKSG
;
A
#
# COMPACT_ATOMS: atom_id res chain seq x y z
N SER A 1 9.74 -30.76 -3.76
CA SER A 1 10.30 -29.57 -3.08
C SER A 1 9.51 -29.33 -1.81
N ASN A 2 10.15 -29.20 -0.65
CA ASN A 2 9.45 -28.89 0.61
C ASN A 2 8.70 -27.56 0.46
N ARG A 3 7.36 -27.62 0.50
CA ARG A 3 6.46 -26.47 0.40
C ARG A 3 6.30 -25.87 1.80
N ALA A 4 7.28 -25.09 2.26
CA ALA A 4 7.23 -24.53 3.62
C ALA A 4 6.41 -23.24 3.66
N ILE A 5 5.33 -23.25 4.45
CA ILE A 5 4.71 -22.04 4.99
C ILE A 5 5.48 -21.73 6.27
N ASN A 6 6.24 -20.64 6.26
CA ASN A 6 7.05 -20.24 7.39
C ASN A 6 6.29 -19.18 8.19
N ILE A 7 5.64 -19.59 9.28
CA ILE A 7 5.08 -18.68 10.27
C ILE A 7 6.06 -18.66 11.43
N GLN A 8 7.02 -17.73 11.38
CA GLN A 8 7.92 -17.52 12.49
C GLN A 8 7.21 -16.68 13.54
N SER A 9 6.54 -17.34 14.49
CA SER A 9 6.48 -16.76 15.83
C SER A 9 7.89 -16.89 16.39
N ASN A 10 8.67 -15.83 16.26
CA ASN A 10 9.97 -15.81 16.90
C ASN A 10 9.70 -15.73 18.41
N THR A 11 9.82 -16.87 19.11
CA THR A 11 9.68 -16.96 20.56
C THR A 11 10.73 -16.13 21.32
N ALA A 12 11.72 -15.54 20.62
CA ALA A 12 12.65 -14.53 21.14
C ALA A 12 12.31 -13.07 20.73
N ASN A 13 11.25 -12.83 19.96
CA ASN A 13 10.77 -11.49 19.59
C ASN A 13 9.29 -11.35 19.93
N THR A 14 9.01 -10.93 21.16
CA THR A 14 7.69 -10.57 21.67
C THR A 14 7.04 -9.37 20.95
N ASN A 15 7.66 -8.84 19.88
CA ASN A 15 7.34 -7.53 19.30
C ASN A 15 7.30 -7.56 17.77
N GLY A 16 7.34 -8.72 17.11
CA GLY A 16 7.09 -8.78 15.67
C GLY A 16 6.86 -10.17 15.08
N GLY A 17 6.34 -10.21 13.85
CA GLY A 17 6.06 -11.44 13.12
C GLY A 17 6.38 -11.33 11.64
N ILE A 18 6.82 -12.44 11.06
CA ILE A 18 7.04 -12.58 9.61
C ILE A 18 6.07 -13.63 9.09
N ILE A 19 5.33 -13.27 8.03
CA ILE A 19 4.53 -14.19 7.25
C ILE A 19 5.10 -14.20 5.84
N GLU A 20 5.57 -15.37 5.43
CA GLU A 20 6.26 -15.55 4.16
C GLU A 20 5.59 -16.66 3.34
N ASN A 21 5.20 -16.32 2.10
CA ASN A 21 4.89 -17.31 1.09
C ASN A 21 6.02 -17.39 0.07
N THR A 22 6.88 -18.40 0.17
CA THR A 22 8.02 -18.59 -0.74
C THR A 22 7.61 -19.14 -2.11
N VAL A 23 6.38 -19.64 -2.28
CA VAL A 23 5.97 -20.41 -3.46
C VAL A 23 5.28 -19.51 -4.48
N SER A 24 6.04 -19.07 -5.49
CA SER A 24 5.52 -18.28 -6.61
C SER A 24 4.33 -18.95 -7.31
N GLY A 25 3.33 -18.15 -7.69
CA GLY A 25 2.11 -18.62 -8.36
C GLY A 25 1.08 -19.29 -7.43
N GLN A 26 1.40 -19.47 -6.14
CA GLN A 26 0.46 -19.98 -5.14
C GLN A 26 0.01 -18.84 -4.22
N THR A 27 -1.22 -18.94 -3.73
CA THR A 27 -1.78 -18.02 -2.74
C THR A 27 -1.85 -18.67 -1.36
N LEU A 28 -1.29 -18.02 -0.35
CA LEU A 28 -1.50 -18.35 1.07
C LEU A 28 -2.65 -17.52 1.64
N THR A 29 -3.71 -18.16 2.15
CA THR A 29 -4.83 -17.44 2.79
C THR A 29 -4.77 -17.61 4.30
N LEU A 30 -4.76 -16.49 5.03
CA LEU A 30 -4.87 -16.44 6.48
C LEU A 30 -6.24 -15.88 6.87
N SER A 31 -7.10 -16.75 7.39
CA SER A 31 -8.45 -16.37 7.81
C SER A 31 -8.54 -15.95 9.28
N GLY A 32 -7.57 -16.34 10.10
CA GLY A 32 -7.46 -15.90 11.49
C GLY A 32 -6.92 -14.47 11.59
N GLY A 33 -7.42 -13.69 12.54
CA GLY A 33 -6.88 -12.36 12.82
C GLY A 33 -5.46 -12.43 13.38
N VAL A 34 -4.69 -11.36 13.19
CA VAL A 34 -3.34 -11.20 13.73
C VAL A 34 -3.34 -10.00 14.67
N THR A 35 -3.05 -10.24 15.94
CA THR A 35 -2.85 -9.17 16.93
C THR A 35 -1.43 -9.26 17.46
N ILE A 36 -0.65 -8.18 17.29
CA ILE A 36 0.71 -8.08 17.82
C ILE A 36 0.76 -6.83 18.70
N GLY A 37 1.17 -7.00 19.96
CA GLY A 37 1.29 -5.94 20.94
C GLY A 37 2.44 -6.18 21.91
N GLY A 38 2.85 -5.12 22.61
CA GLY A 38 3.90 -5.18 23.62
C GLY A 38 4.23 -3.77 24.13
N THR A 39 4.65 -3.66 25.40
CA THR A 39 5.12 -2.39 25.98
C THR A 39 6.60 -2.20 25.67
N GLY A 40 7.00 -1.03 25.15
CA GLY A 40 8.41 -0.60 25.14
C GLY A 40 9.19 -0.72 23.83
N THR A 41 8.64 -1.28 22.75
CA THR A 41 9.21 -1.20 21.38
C THR A 41 8.09 -1.09 20.34
N THR A 42 8.40 -0.71 19.09
CA THR A 42 7.43 -0.59 17.99
C THR A 42 7.06 -1.97 17.42
N PRO A 43 5.83 -2.49 17.62
CA PRO A 43 5.48 -3.81 17.10
C PRO A 43 5.48 -3.80 15.56
N SER A 44 5.84 -4.92 14.92
CA SER A 44 5.92 -5.02 13.45
C SER A 44 5.41 -6.35 12.88
N LEU A 45 4.68 -6.28 11.78
CA LEU A 45 4.29 -7.43 10.96
C LEU A 45 4.91 -7.29 9.57
N GLN A 46 5.59 -8.32 9.09
CA GLN A 46 6.16 -8.35 7.74
C GLN A 46 5.42 -9.37 6.88
N LEU A 47 4.95 -8.92 5.72
CA LEU A 47 4.34 -9.74 4.67
C LEU A 47 5.34 -9.84 3.52
N ILE A 48 5.91 -11.03 3.31
CA ILE A 48 7.04 -11.23 2.39
C ILE A 48 6.86 -12.46 1.49
N GLY A 49 7.87 -12.73 0.66
CA GLY A 49 7.94 -13.91 -0.20
C GLY A 49 7.65 -13.64 -1.67
N ALA A 50 7.83 -14.68 -2.49
CA ALA A 50 7.61 -14.63 -3.95
C ALA A 50 6.19 -15.04 -4.35
N GLY A 51 5.48 -15.78 -3.49
CA GLY A 51 4.08 -16.13 -3.68
C GLY A 51 3.13 -15.09 -3.14
N ASP A 52 1.87 -15.19 -3.55
CA ASP A 52 0.82 -14.27 -3.13
C ASP A 52 0.26 -14.64 -1.75
N GLY A 53 -0.36 -13.69 -1.09
CA GLY A 53 -1.04 -13.91 0.17
C GLY A 53 -2.32 -13.11 0.30
N VAL A 54 -3.25 -13.62 1.10
CA VAL A 54 -4.49 -12.93 1.47
C VAL A 54 -4.61 -12.97 2.98
N MET A 55 -4.67 -11.80 3.61
CA MET A 55 -4.98 -11.66 5.03
C MET A 55 -6.46 -11.34 5.19
N SER A 56 -7.30 -12.39 5.17
CA SER A 56 -8.75 -12.24 5.35
C SER A 56 -9.12 -11.90 6.80
N GLY A 57 -8.29 -12.33 7.75
CA GLY A 57 -8.41 -11.91 9.15
C GLY A 57 -8.03 -10.43 9.36
N ILE A 58 -8.47 -9.86 10.48
CA ILE A 58 -8.13 -8.49 10.87
C ILE A 58 -6.71 -8.45 11.44
N ILE A 59 -5.88 -7.52 10.97
CA ILE A 59 -4.62 -7.12 11.59
C ILE A 59 -4.92 -6.00 12.59
N ALA A 60 -4.57 -6.22 13.86
CA ALA A 60 -4.84 -5.31 14.97
C ALA A 60 -3.59 -5.06 15.83
N GLY A 61 -3.47 -3.87 16.41
CA GLY A 61 -2.41 -3.55 17.35
C GLY A 61 -2.06 -2.06 17.41
N THR A 62 -1.99 -1.51 18.63
CA THR A 62 -1.54 -0.12 18.82
C THR A 62 -0.06 0.00 18.49
N GLY A 63 0.30 0.96 17.63
CA GLY A 63 1.67 1.16 17.17
C GLY A 63 2.20 0.07 16.24
N LEU A 64 1.40 -0.96 15.91
CA LEU A 64 1.81 -2.04 15.03
C LEU A 64 2.03 -1.50 13.63
N THR A 65 3.27 -1.60 13.17
CA THR A 65 3.68 -1.30 11.80
C THR A 65 3.46 -2.51 10.90
N LEU A 66 3.13 -2.25 9.64
CA LEU A 66 3.01 -3.29 8.62
C LEU A 66 4.06 -3.04 7.55
N ALA A 67 4.86 -4.04 7.20
CA ALA A 67 5.84 -3.95 6.12
C ALA A 67 5.54 -4.97 5.02
N LYS A 68 5.45 -4.50 3.78
CA LYS A 68 5.37 -5.34 2.58
C LYS A 68 6.69 -5.29 1.82
N SER A 69 7.29 -6.46 1.64
CA SER A 69 8.46 -6.67 0.77
C SER A 69 8.34 -8.02 0.04
N GLY A 70 9.38 -8.46 -0.67
CA GLY A 70 9.31 -9.63 -1.54
C GLY A 70 8.49 -9.39 -2.82
N ALA A 71 8.59 -10.31 -3.77
CA ALA A 71 8.03 -10.13 -5.11
C ALA A 71 6.50 -10.34 -5.20
N GLY A 72 5.91 -11.12 -4.29
CA GLY A 72 4.49 -11.50 -4.36
C GLY A 72 3.53 -10.36 -4.03
N THR A 73 2.24 -10.63 -4.24
CA THR A 73 1.12 -9.75 -3.91
C THR A 73 0.48 -10.16 -2.59
N TRP A 74 0.40 -9.24 -1.62
CA TRP A 74 -0.36 -9.46 -0.40
C TRP A 74 -1.64 -8.64 -0.41
N THR A 75 -2.79 -9.29 -0.26
CA THR A 75 -4.11 -8.67 -0.31
C THR A 75 -4.71 -8.50 1.09
N LEU A 76 -5.16 -7.29 1.40
CA LEU A 76 -5.86 -6.89 2.62
C LEU A 76 -7.31 -6.49 2.26
N PRO A 77 -8.30 -7.38 2.42
CA PRO A 77 -9.71 -7.06 2.25
C PRO A 77 -10.41 -6.58 3.53
N GLY A 78 -9.81 -6.86 4.71
CA GLY A 78 -10.45 -6.67 6.01
C GLY A 78 -10.47 -5.23 6.52
N VAL A 79 -11.20 -5.01 7.62
CA VAL A 79 -11.19 -3.76 8.38
C VAL A 79 -10.05 -3.82 9.40
N ASN A 80 -8.84 -3.47 8.96
CA ASN A 80 -7.66 -3.51 9.82
C ASN A 80 -7.65 -2.36 10.83
N THR A 81 -7.18 -2.62 12.05
CA THR A 81 -7.23 -1.68 13.19
C THR A 81 -5.85 -1.37 13.78
N TYR A 82 -4.77 -1.84 13.15
CA TYR A 82 -3.42 -1.41 13.52
C TYR A 82 -3.23 0.10 13.26
N THR A 83 -2.44 0.75 14.11
CA THR A 83 -2.26 2.22 14.08
C THR A 83 -0.87 2.67 13.66
N GLY A 84 0.09 1.76 13.54
CA GLY A 84 1.43 2.08 13.03
C GLY A 84 1.45 2.23 11.51
N THR A 85 2.57 2.75 11.01
CA THR A 85 2.79 2.99 9.58
C THR A 85 2.76 1.70 8.77
N THR A 86 2.12 1.77 7.60
CA THR A 86 2.26 0.75 6.54
C THR A 86 3.41 1.15 5.61
N THR A 87 4.36 0.26 5.37
CA THR A 87 5.51 0.49 4.50
C THR A 87 5.52 -0.52 3.36
N VAL A 88 5.64 -0.05 2.12
CA VAL A 88 5.78 -0.91 0.92
C VAL A 88 7.15 -0.64 0.31
N THR A 89 7.96 -1.69 0.14
CA THR A 89 9.30 -1.57 -0.47
C THR A 89 9.49 -2.45 -1.70
N ALA A 90 8.72 -3.52 -1.85
CA ALA A 90 8.77 -4.40 -3.02
C ALA A 90 7.48 -5.21 -3.22
N GLY A 91 7.27 -5.70 -4.45
CA GLY A 91 6.06 -6.43 -4.85
C GLY A 91 4.82 -5.56 -4.75
N THR A 92 3.66 -6.18 -4.46
CA THR A 92 2.38 -5.47 -4.41
C THR A 92 1.69 -5.62 -3.07
N LEU A 93 1.33 -4.51 -2.42
CA LEU A 93 0.33 -4.50 -1.34
C LEU A 93 -1.02 -4.10 -1.95
N ARG A 94 -2.00 -5.02 -1.96
CA ARG A 94 -3.34 -4.80 -2.50
C ARG A 94 -4.33 -4.54 -1.38
N ALA A 95 -4.86 -3.32 -1.26
CA ALA A 95 -5.91 -2.96 -0.30
C ALA A 95 -7.26 -2.90 -1.00
N THR A 96 -8.26 -3.59 -0.47
CA THR A 96 -9.56 -3.73 -1.13
C THR A 96 -10.74 -3.64 -0.18
N THR A 97 -11.93 -3.41 -0.73
CA THR A 97 -13.25 -3.55 -0.07
C THR A 97 -13.54 -2.56 1.08
N SER A 98 -12.54 -2.20 1.87
CA SER A 98 -12.65 -1.35 3.06
C SER A 98 -11.68 -0.18 3.01
N ALA A 99 -12.15 1.01 3.38
CA ALA A 99 -11.32 2.20 3.58
C ALA A 99 -10.29 2.04 4.72
N SER A 100 -10.50 1.08 5.62
CA SER A 100 -9.59 0.74 6.72
C SER A 100 -8.69 -0.46 6.41
N ALA A 101 -8.65 -0.94 5.17
CA ALA A 101 -7.79 -2.06 4.79
C ALA A 101 -6.30 -1.82 5.04
N LEU A 102 -5.85 -0.57 5.12
CA LEU A 102 -4.47 -0.18 5.42
C LEU A 102 -4.25 0.23 6.89
N GLY A 103 -5.17 -0.12 7.80
CA GLY A 103 -5.13 0.34 9.19
C GLY A 103 -5.31 1.85 9.30
N ALA A 104 -5.02 2.44 10.45
CA ALA A 104 -5.20 3.87 10.72
C ALA A 104 -3.91 4.71 10.57
N GLY A 105 -2.74 4.06 10.50
CA GLY A 105 -1.45 4.74 10.44
C GLY A 105 -1.10 5.28 9.05
N ALA A 106 -0.03 6.06 8.96
CA ALA A 106 0.45 6.62 7.69
C ALA A 106 0.93 5.54 6.70
N LEU A 107 1.17 5.95 5.46
CA LEU A 107 1.72 5.12 4.39
C LEU A 107 3.13 5.62 4.00
N SER A 108 4.07 4.70 3.89
CA SER A 108 5.42 4.95 3.36
C SER A 108 5.64 4.08 2.12
N LEU A 109 5.85 4.73 0.98
CA LEU A 109 6.12 4.09 -0.30
C LEU A 109 7.61 4.21 -0.61
N GLY A 110 8.35 3.17 -0.24
CA GLY A 110 9.79 3.02 -0.46
C GLY A 110 10.11 2.11 -1.64
N GLY A 111 9.21 1.99 -2.61
CA GLY A 111 9.31 1.11 -3.76
C GLY A 111 8.03 0.30 -3.99
N GLY A 112 8.10 -0.65 -4.93
CA GLY A 112 7.01 -1.57 -5.23
C GLY A 112 5.72 -0.88 -5.69
N THR A 113 4.60 -1.56 -5.45
CA THR A 113 3.26 -1.13 -5.86
C THR A 113 2.29 -1.17 -4.69
N LEU A 114 1.58 -0.08 -4.45
CA LEU A 114 0.32 -0.09 -3.72
C LEU A 114 -0.81 -0.23 -4.75
N GLN A 115 -1.64 -1.26 -4.62
CA GLN A 115 -2.83 -1.41 -5.44
C GLN A 115 -4.07 -1.16 -4.58
N LEU A 116 -4.85 -0.15 -4.92
CA LEU A 116 -6.12 0.15 -4.29
C LEU A 116 -7.22 -0.37 -5.21
N ALA A 117 -8.12 -1.23 -4.72
CA ALA A 117 -9.16 -1.81 -5.54
C ALA A 117 -10.53 -1.81 -4.87
N ASN A 118 -11.49 -1.14 -5.51
CA ASN A 118 -12.90 -1.23 -5.18
C ASN A 118 -13.73 -0.83 -6.41
N ASP A 119 -14.99 -1.26 -6.50
CA ASP A 119 -15.81 -0.93 -7.67
C ASP A 119 -16.32 0.52 -7.67
N THR A 120 -16.20 1.19 -6.53
CA THR A 120 -16.41 2.62 -6.34
C THR A 120 -15.20 3.26 -5.67
N GLY A 121 -15.09 4.59 -5.76
CA GLY A 121 -14.07 5.33 -5.03
C GLY A 121 -14.13 5.05 -3.52
N LEU A 122 -12.95 4.91 -2.91
CA LEU A 122 -12.79 4.73 -1.47
C LEU A 122 -11.86 5.81 -0.94
N ALA A 123 -12.20 6.35 0.23
CA ALA A 123 -11.38 7.31 0.94
C ALA A 123 -10.53 6.59 2.00
N PHE A 124 -9.34 6.13 1.60
CA PHE A 124 -8.38 5.53 2.51
C PHE A 124 -7.80 6.56 3.47
N ASN A 125 -7.69 7.85 3.13
CA ASN A 125 -7.28 8.91 4.06
C ASN A 125 -5.96 8.61 4.81
N ARG A 126 -5.01 7.94 4.15
CA ARG A 126 -3.68 7.65 4.68
C ARG A 126 -2.70 8.70 4.17
N ASN A 127 -2.14 9.49 5.07
CA ASN A 127 -1.05 10.41 4.72
C ASN A 127 0.11 9.58 4.15
N THR A 128 0.60 9.96 2.99
CA THR A 128 1.51 9.16 2.19
C THR A 128 2.82 9.88 1.99
N THR A 129 3.92 9.22 2.34
CA THR A 129 5.29 9.68 2.06
C THR A 129 5.92 8.76 1.03
N VAL A 130 6.51 9.33 -0.02
CA VAL A 130 7.25 8.60 -1.05
C VAL A 130 8.75 8.77 -0.78
N THR A 131 9.43 7.64 -0.58
CA THR A 131 10.84 7.56 -0.19
C THR A 131 11.71 6.80 -1.21
N ALA A 132 11.10 6.24 -2.25
CA ALA A 132 11.74 5.77 -3.47
C ALA A 132 10.74 5.78 -4.64
N THR A 133 11.21 5.59 -5.87
CA THR A 133 10.31 5.44 -7.02
C THR A 133 9.30 4.33 -6.78
N SER A 134 8.02 4.68 -6.79
CA SER A 134 6.92 3.80 -6.37
C SER A 134 5.73 3.91 -7.32
N THR A 135 4.88 2.89 -7.33
CA THR A 135 3.65 2.88 -8.13
C THR A 135 2.43 2.81 -7.22
N ILE A 136 1.40 3.58 -7.55
CA ILE A 136 0.05 3.35 -7.05
C ILE A 136 -0.83 2.94 -8.23
N SER A 137 -1.53 1.82 -8.10
CA SER A 137 -2.52 1.39 -9.08
C SER A 137 -3.92 1.61 -8.53
N SER A 138 -4.77 2.28 -9.31
CA SER A 138 -6.21 2.37 -9.04
C SER A 138 -6.94 1.31 -9.85
N ASP A 139 -7.47 0.30 -9.16
CA ASP A 139 -8.08 -0.89 -9.76
C ASP A 139 -9.53 -1.05 -9.32
N ARG A 140 -10.19 -2.05 -9.88
CA ARG A 140 -11.54 -2.48 -9.51
C ARG A 140 -11.53 -3.91 -8.98
N LEU A 141 -12.61 -4.30 -8.31
CA LEU A 141 -12.86 -5.70 -7.98
C LEU A 141 -13.46 -6.44 -9.18
N THR A 142 -14.29 -5.75 -9.95
CA THR A 142 -14.92 -6.22 -11.18
C THR A 142 -14.51 -5.37 -12.37
N THR A 143 -14.47 -5.96 -13.57
CA THR A 143 -14.10 -5.22 -14.78
C THR A 143 -15.05 -4.06 -15.05
N GLY A 144 -14.52 -2.90 -15.43
CA GLY A 144 -15.34 -1.73 -15.72
C GLY A 144 -14.57 -0.43 -15.89
N ALA A 145 -15.29 0.69 -15.84
CA ALA A 145 -14.70 2.02 -15.92
C ALA A 145 -13.85 2.34 -14.68
N GLY A 146 -12.68 2.94 -14.91
CA GLY A 146 -11.73 3.31 -13.88
C GLY A 146 -12.36 4.13 -12.75
N VAL A 147 -11.85 3.92 -11.53
CA VAL A 147 -12.33 4.58 -10.32
C VAL A 147 -11.24 5.47 -9.73
N THR A 148 -11.65 6.50 -9.00
CA THR A 148 -10.73 7.36 -8.26
C THR A 148 -10.80 7.06 -6.77
N HIS A 149 -9.67 6.66 -6.19
CA HIS A 149 -9.51 6.51 -4.74
C HIS A 149 -8.89 7.76 -4.12
N THR A 150 -9.12 7.97 -2.83
CA THR A 150 -8.57 9.11 -2.08
C THR A 150 -7.62 8.64 -0.99
N LEU A 151 -6.44 9.22 -0.95
CA LEU A 151 -5.46 9.12 0.13
C LEU A 151 -5.39 10.44 0.91
N GLY A 152 -4.58 10.49 1.97
CA GLY A 152 -4.38 11.69 2.78
C GLY A 152 -3.47 12.72 2.08
N THR A 153 -2.62 13.40 2.85
CA THR A 153 -1.59 14.27 2.25
C THR A 153 -0.54 13.48 1.49
N LEU A 154 0.16 14.13 0.55
CA LEU A 154 1.32 13.58 -0.15
C LEU A 154 2.59 14.32 0.27
N SER A 155 3.67 13.60 0.55
CA SER A 155 5.02 14.15 0.68
C SER A 155 5.98 13.37 -0.19
N ILE A 156 6.74 14.05 -1.05
CA ILE A 156 7.67 13.40 -1.98
C ILE A 156 8.91 14.27 -2.22
N GLY A 157 10.08 13.62 -2.17
CA GLY A 157 11.37 14.22 -2.50
C GLY A 157 11.69 14.15 -3.99
N ALA A 158 12.94 13.89 -4.34
CA ALA A 158 13.39 13.68 -5.71
C ALA A 158 13.11 12.24 -6.19
N PHE A 159 11.83 11.84 -6.15
CA PHE A 159 11.39 10.50 -6.57
C PHE A 159 10.27 10.58 -7.60
N THR A 160 10.03 9.46 -8.29
CA THR A 160 8.88 9.30 -9.17
C THR A 160 7.74 8.59 -8.46
N LEU A 161 6.53 9.14 -8.54
CA LEU A 161 5.30 8.45 -8.20
C LEU A 161 4.52 8.15 -9.47
N ASN A 162 4.47 6.87 -9.84
CA ASN A 162 3.66 6.42 -10.98
C ASN A 162 2.21 6.20 -10.51
N VAL A 163 1.24 6.59 -11.34
CA VAL A 163 -0.18 6.25 -11.13
C VAL A 163 -0.71 5.52 -12.35
N ASN A 164 -1.12 4.27 -12.16
CA ASN A 164 -1.51 3.38 -13.25
C ASN A 164 -2.95 2.88 -13.08
N PRO A 165 -3.66 2.54 -14.17
CA PRO A 165 -4.91 1.80 -14.04
C PRO A 165 -4.58 0.36 -13.60
N GLY A 166 -5.45 -0.23 -12.79
CA GLY A 166 -5.40 -1.65 -12.48
C GLY A 166 -6.00 -2.50 -13.60
N ALA A 167 -5.77 -3.81 -13.54
CA ALA A 167 -6.16 -4.73 -14.60
C ALA A 167 -7.67 -4.77 -14.87
N ASN A 168 -8.50 -4.46 -13.87
CA ASN A 168 -9.95 -4.45 -14.00
C ASN A 168 -10.50 -3.08 -14.42
N ALA A 169 -9.69 -2.02 -14.43
CA ALA A 169 -10.06 -0.71 -14.98
C ALA A 169 -9.87 -0.70 -16.50
N THR A 170 -10.78 -1.35 -17.23
CA THR A 170 -10.66 -1.62 -18.68
C THR A 170 -11.16 -0.48 -19.57
N SER A 171 -11.77 0.55 -19.00
CA SER A 171 -12.26 1.74 -19.71
C SER A 171 -12.27 2.96 -18.79
N GLY A 172 -12.59 4.14 -19.32
CA GLY A 172 -12.65 5.38 -18.52
C GLY A 172 -11.30 5.78 -17.93
N THR A 173 -11.32 6.68 -16.95
CA THR A 173 -10.12 7.17 -16.27
C THR A 173 -10.18 6.78 -14.79
N GLY A 174 -9.22 5.96 -14.34
CA GLY A 174 -9.00 5.71 -12.92
C GLY A 174 -8.09 6.78 -12.33
N GLY A 175 -8.02 6.89 -11.01
CA GLY A 175 -7.12 7.87 -10.43
C GLY A 175 -6.89 7.79 -8.94
N ILE A 176 -6.02 8.69 -8.48
CA ILE A 176 -5.70 8.88 -7.08
C ILE A 176 -5.86 10.37 -6.77
N THR A 177 -6.62 10.67 -5.72
CA THR A 177 -6.70 12.00 -5.14
C THR A 177 -5.94 12.01 -3.83
N PHE A 178 -5.05 12.99 -3.64
CA PHE A 178 -4.47 13.34 -2.36
C PHE A 178 -5.06 14.66 -1.87
N GLY A 179 -4.90 14.93 -0.57
CA GLY A 179 -5.00 16.26 -0.01
C GLY A 179 -3.84 17.16 -0.47
N ALA A 180 -3.35 18.03 0.41
CA ALA A 180 -2.18 18.84 0.11
C ALA A 180 -0.94 17.97 -0.18
N ALA A 181 -0.17 18.37 -1.18
CA ALA A 181 1.10 17.76 -1.56
C ALA A 181 2.26 18.67 -1.17
N THR A 182 3.27 18.11 -0.50
CA THR A 182 4.53 18.78 -0.18
C THR A 182 5.65 18.17 -1.02
N LEU A 183 6.27 18.98 -1.87
CA LEU A 183 7.35 18.56 -2.76
C LEU A 183 8.68 19.10 -2.22
N THR A 184 9.52 18.22 -1.68
CA THR A 184 10.79 18.57 -1.02
C THR A 184 12.01 18.40 -1.93
N GLY A 185 11.80 17.95 -3.17
CA GLY A 185 12.83 17.80 -4.20
C GLY A 185 12.25 17.91 -5.60
N ALA A 186 13.01 17.50 -6.61
CA ALA A 186 12.54 17.41 -8.00
C ALA A 186 11.64 16.17 -8.16
N ALA A 187 10.43 16.23 -7.60
CA ALA A 187 9.46 15.15 -7.67
C ALA A 187 8.93 14.98 -9.11
N ASN A 188 8.76 13.73 -9.54
CA ASN A 188 8.10 13.40 -10.79
C ASN A 188 6.77 12.69 -10.50
N LEU A 189 5.66 13.36 -10.78
CA LEU A 189 4.32 12.80 -10.62
C LEU A 189 3.84 12.32 -12.00
N ALA A 190 3.83 11.00 -12.20
CA ALA A 190 3.71 10.38 -13.52
C ALA A 190 2.44 9.50 -13.64
N PRO A 191 1.25 10.09 -13.83
CA PRO A 191 0.07 9.32 -14.20
C PRO A 191 0.22 8.75 -15.63
N ALA A 192 -0.08 7.46 -15.79
CA ALA A 192 -0.11 6.80 -17.09
C ALA A 192 -1.35 7.22 -17.91
N ALA A 193 -1.43 6.76 -19.17
CA ALA A 193 -2.65 6.89 -19.96
C ALA A 193 -3.85 6.31 -19.20
N SER A 194 -5.01 6.98 -19.31
CA SER A 194 -6.24 6.62 -18.59
C SER A 194 -6.11 6.62 -17.06
N SER A 195 -5.10 7.32 -16.52
CA SER A 195 -4.94 7.58 -15.10
C SER A 195 -4.97 9.08 -14.79
N GLN A 196 -5.51 9.44 -13.65
CA GLN A 196 -5.49 10.80 -13.11
C GLN A 196 -4.82 10.82 -11.74
N LEU A 197 -4.02 11.85 -11.50
CA LEU A 197 -3.50 12.18 -10.18
C LEU A 197 -3.95 13.60 -9.82
N THR A 198 -4.72 13.72 -8.75
CA THR A 198 -5.26 14.98 -8.24
C THR A 198 -4.66 15.29 -6.88
N VAL A 199 -4.27 16.55 -6.64
CA VAL A 199 -3.78 17.05 -5.36
C VAL A 199 -4.54 18.32 -5.00
N ALA A 200 -5.00 18.46 -3.75
CA ALA A 200 -5.84 19.59 -3.33
C ALA A 200 -5.07 20.93 -3.22
N GLY A 201 -3.74 20.87 -3.20
CA GLY A 201 -2.84 22.01 -3.17
C GLY A 201 -1.40 21.54 -3.20
N VAL A 202 -0.46 22.41 -3.58
CA VAL A 202 0.96 22.08 -3.66
C VAL A 202 1.78 23.10 -2.89
N THR A 203 2.55 22.61 -1.93
CA THR A 203 3.61 23.36 -1.25
C THR A 203 4.95 22.91 -1.81
N MET A 204 5.73 23.84 -2.33
CA MET A 204 7.09 23.59 -2.83
C MET A 204 8.07 24.56 -2.18
N GLY A 205 9.34 24.15 -2.01
CA GLY A 205 10.45 25.08 -1.80
C GLY A 205 10.75 25.90 -3.06
N ALA A 206 11.98 26.35 -3.27
CA ALA A 206 12.41 27.11 -4.46
C ALA A 206 12.37 26.33 -5.81
N ASN A 207 11.62 25.23 -5.89
CA ASN A 207 11.59 24.33 -7.04
C ASN A 207 10.48 24.73 -8.01
N VAL A 208 10.80 24.73 -9.32
CA VAL A 208 9.88 25.04 -10.40
C VAL A 208 9.06 23.80 -10.78
N LEU A 209 7.74 23.91 -10.82
CA LEU A 209 6.87 22.89 -11.41
C LEU A 209 6.99 22.96 -12.94
N THR A 210 7.70 22.02 -13.56
CA THR A 210 7.66 21.86 -15.02
C THR A 210 6.50 20.95 -15.39
N LYS A 211 5.39 21.51 -15.88
CA LYS A 211 4.36 20.71 -16.53
C LYS A 211 4.87 20.26 -17.89
N SER A 212 5.17 18.98 -18.03
CA SER A 212 5.28 18.34 -19.35
C SER A 212 3.88 18.01 -19.86
N GLY A 213 3.51 18.62 -20.99
CA GLY A 213 2.34 18.33 -21.85
C GLY A 213 1.09 17.86 -21.13
#